data_AF-A0AAV0WU75-F1
#
_entry.id   AF-A0AAV0WU75-F1
#
_cell.length_a   1.000
_cell.length_b   1.000
_cell.length_c   1.000
_cell.angle_alpha   90.00
_cell.angle_beta   90.00
_cell.angle_gamma   90.00
#
_symmetry.space_group_name_H-M   'P 1'
#
loop_
_entity.id
_entity.type
_entity.pdbx_description
1 polymer ?
#
loop_
_entity_poly.entity_id
_entity_poly.type
_entity_poly.pdbx_seq_one_letter_code
_entity_poly.pdbx_strand_id
1 'polypeptide(L)'
;MCKYLGANLSTSESRFFFEHPVSKEPVFIFYDACHMIKLIRNTFGDKKLLYNDKNEEINWDYIKKLYDKENNEGLKLATKLSRRHIFYFNEKMNVKLAAQVMSNSVSNALKCCDHLGYSSFKGSQGTAEFCGLVNNAFDIMNCRTKFSKNPYNLCLDINTINKYREFTEIFEKYIFNLKFQNGQRIIDSNRKTGFIGLVYGLKNLLNLYEYLNSKYGLNYLLSYKLSQDHIETFFSAVRMRGGHNNNPTCKQFFTAYKKLLVHNQATGSQYGNCLAMLDPTELSVVNVGPDSITSQINETDEAIVVEHDHSYFQSLKRLSPLVENISEYIGGFVVKKTLKKINCAICQQSLYKTFTNNILINLKDRNDALIKPSRDVVDICLIAERVFRSCDNIFKNNIKNSLFTKIKRHIYSSTKKIFQELDDHCLSQNLFNNHRDQLIALIIYIYLDVRLHHAAKESNHNKIKLRQKLTKLILFRNE
;
A
#
# COMPACT_ATOMS: atom_id res chain seq x y z
N MET A 1 0.36 19.69 -28.46
CA MET A 1 0.55 20.91 -27.64
C MET A 1 2.01 21.13 -27.26
N CYS A 2 2.61 20.40 -26.30
CA CYS A 2 3.96 20.70 -25.78
C CYS A 2 5.06 20.84 -26.84
N LYS A 3 5.04 20.03 -27.92
CA LYS A 3 5.97 20.16 -29.05
C LYS A 3 5.88 21.52 -29.76
N TYR A 4 4.66 22.04 -29.93
CA TYR A 4 4.45 23.38 -30.52
C TYR A 4 4.92 24.50 -29.60
N LEU A 5 5.05 24.24 -28.31
CA LEU A 5 5.59 25.19 -27.34
C LEU A 5 7.13 25.13 -27.23
N GLY A 6 7.79 24.24 -27.99
CA GLY A 6 9.26 24.14 -28.02
C GLY A 6 9.85 22.98 -27.21
N ALA A 7 9.01 22.12 -26.62
CA ALA A 7 9.48 20.92 -25.91
C ALA A 7 9.81 19.76 -26.86
N ASN A 8 10.86 19.01 -26.57
CA ASN A 8 11.21 17.79 -27.31
C ASN A 8 10.90 16.55 -26.46
N LEU A 9 9.91 15.76 -26.87
CA LEU A 9 9.50 14.54 -26.15
C LEU A 9 10.07 13.27 -26.80
N SER A 10 11.11 13.40 -27.63
CA SER A 10 11.84 12.26 -28.19
C SER A 10 12.67 11.57 -27.10
N THR A 11 13.03 10.30 -27.34
CA THR A 11 13.87 9.50 -26.43
C THR A 11 15.36 9.80 -26.56
N SER A 12 15.80 10.34 -27.70
CA SER A 12 17.21 10.61 -27.98
C SER A 12 17.68 11.97 -27.46
N GLU A 13 16.82 12.99 -27.57
CA GLU A 13 17.13 14.38 -27.21
C GLU A 13 15.95 14.99 -26.45
N SER A 14 15.59 14.36 -25.34
CA SER A 14 14.46 14.76 -24.52
C SER A 14 14.68 16.13 -23.89
N ARG A 15 13.81 17.09 -24.21
CA ARG A 15 13.66 18.38 -23.55
C ARG A 15 12.24 18.48 -23.00
N PHE A 16 12.06 18.06 -21.76
CA PHE A 16 10.76 18.10 -21.07
C PHE A 16 10.45 19.46 -20.44
N PHE A 17 10.89 20.55 -21.07
CA PHE A 17 10.51 21.89 -20.66
C PHE A 17 10.47 22.79 -21.89
N PHE A 18 9.86 23.96 -21.74
CA PHE A 18 9.93 25.04 -22.71
C PHE A 18 10.06 26.37 -21.98
N GLU A 19 10.46 27.43 -22.67
CA GLU A 19 10.58 28.74 -22.05
C GLU A 19 9.22 29.43 -21.95
N HIS A 20 8.94 30.03 -20.79
CA HIS A 20 7.78 30.87 -20.61
C HIS A 20 7.84 32.04 -21.61
N PRO A 21 6.74 32.36 -22.32
CA PRO A 21 6.78 33.32 -23.42
C PRO A 21 7.23 34.73 -23.00
N VAL A 22 6.94 35.11 -21.75
CA VAL A 22 7.27 36.43 -21.18
C VAL A 22 8.56 36.39 -20.34
N SER A 23 8.54 35.73 -19.18
CA SER A 23 9.68 35.69 -18.24
C SER A 23 10.91 34.89 -18.71
N LYS A 24 10.78 34.09 -19.78
CA LYS A 24 11.82 33.16 -20.26
C LYS A 24 12.23 32.08 -19.25
N GLU A 25 11.50 31.96 -18.14
CA GLU A 25 11.73 30.91 -17.16
C GLU A 25 11.34 29.53 -17.72
N PRO A 26 12.04 28.46 -17.33
CA PRO A 26 11.71 27.12 -17.76
C PRO A 26 10.36 26.66 -17.18
N VAL A 27 9.45 26.27 -18.06
CA VAL A 27 8.18 25.60 -17.74
C VAL A 27 8.38 24.10 -17.89
N PHE A 28 8.56 23.42 -16.77
CA PHE A 28 8.76 21.98 -16.72
C PHE A 28 7.46 21.22 -17.03
N ILE A 29 7.57 20.18 -17.85
CA ILE A 29 6.45 19.34 -18.29
C ILE A 29 6.46 18.02 -17.52
N PHE A 30 5.29 17.63 -17.03
CA PHE A 30 5.10 16.35 -16.35
C PHE A 30 4.02 15.52 -17.05
N TYR A 31 4.28 14.23 -17.18
CA TYR A 31 3.20 13.28 -17.36
C TYR A 31 2.59 12.96 -16.00
N ASP A 32 1.28 12.73 -15.97
CA ASP A 32 0.63 12.29 -14.74
C ASP A 32 1.10 10.89 -14.33
N ALA A 33 1.74 10.79 -13.16
CA ALA A 33 2.28 9.55 -12.62
C ALA A 33 1.20 8.47 -12.46
N CYS A 34 -0.02 8.86 -12.04
CA CYS A 34 -1.18 7.97 -11.91
C CYS A 34 -1.55 7.31 -13.26
N HIS A 35 -1.46 8.07 -14.34
CA HIS A 35 -1.66 7.53 -15.68
C HIS A 35 -0.47 6.68 -16.17
N MET A 36 0.76 7.08 -15.86
CA MET A 36 1.95 6.34 -16.27
C MET A 36 1.97 4.93 -15.66
N ILE A 37 1.71 4.81 -14.35
CA ILE A 37 1.66 3.51 -13.67
C ILE A 37 0.54 2.62 -14.23
N LYS A 38 -0.60 3.21 -14.61
CA LYS A 38 -1.70 2.48 -15.29
C LYS A 38 -1.26 1.94 -16.65
N LEU A 39 -0.53 2.70 -17.46
CA LEU A 39 -0.02 2.25 -18.76
C LEU A 39 1.03 1.14 -18.61
N ILE A 40 1.91 1.25 -17.61
CA ILE A 40 2.89 0.20 -17.28
C ILE A 40 2.15 -1.09 -16.90
N ARG A 41 1.18 -1.03 -15.97
CA ARG A 41 0.36 -2.19 -15.58
C ARG A 41 -0.32 -2.81 -16.79
N ASN A 42 -0.96 -2.01 -17.63
CA ASN A 42 -1.66 -2.51 -18.82
C ASN A 42 -0.70 -3.22 -19.77
N THR A 43 0.51 -2.68 -19.97
CA THR A 43 1.53 -3.31 -20.81
C THR A 43 2.00 -4.63 -20.21
N PHE A 44 2.29 -4.65 -18.91
CA PHE A 44 2.73 -5.85 -18.20
C PHE A 44 1.64 -6.94 -18.22
N GLY A 45 0.38 -6.59 -17.95
CA GLY A 45 -0.72 -7.53 -17.99
C GLY A 45 -1.11 -8.01 -19.40
N ASP A 46 -0.99 -7.16 -20.42
CA ASP A 46 -1.30 -7.51 -21.82
C ASP A 46 -0.23 -8.44 -22.40
N LYS A 47 1.05 -8.10 -22.19
CA LYS A 47 2.20 -8.84 -22.74
C LYS A 47 2.59 -10.04 -21.90
N LYS A 48 2.24 -10.03 -20.61
CA LYS A 48 2.46 -11.08 -19.60
C LYS A 48 3.93 -11.36 -19.27
N LEU A 49 4.82 -11.34 -20.25
CA LEU A 49 6.23 -11.65 -20.11
C LEU A 49 7.08 -10.51 -20.68
N LEU A 50 7.96 -9.98 -19.85
CA LEU A 50 9.00 -9.00 -20.18
C LEU A 50 10.35 -9.56 -19.70
N TYR A 51 11.44 -8.99 -20.18
CA TYR A 51 12.81 -9.35 -19.79
C TYR A 51 13.58 -8.12 -19.36
N ASN A 52 14.38 -8.23 -18.28
CA ASN A 52 15.34 -7.20 -17.90
C ASN A 52 16.67 -7.35 -18.65
N ASP A 53 17.64 -6.50 -18.32
CA ASP A 53 19.00 -6.51 -18.88
C ASP A 53 19.77 -7.80 -18.58
N LYS A 54 19.47 -8.46 -17.46
CA LYS A 54 20.01 -9.77 -17.05
C LYS A 54 19.32 -10.96 -17.72
N ASN A 55 18.37 -10.73 -18.64
CA ASN A 55 17.49 -11.74 -19.23
C ASN A 55 16.65 -12.53 -18.21
N GLU A 56 16.40 -11.97 -17.03
CA GLU A 56 15.48 -12.55 -16.05
C GLU A 56 14.04 -12.26 -16.48
N GLU A 57 13.16 -13.23 -16.22
CA GLU A 57 11.75 -13.16 -16.58
C GLU A 57 10.95 -12.27 -15.62
N ILE A 58 10.28 -11.28 -16.19
CA ILE A 58 9.25 -10.47 -15.52
C ILE A 58 7.90 -11.01 -15.98
N ASN A 59 7.31 -11.89 -15.17
CA ASN A 59 6.16 -12.71 -15.56
C ASN A 59 4.94 -12.42 -14.69
N TRP A 60 3.85 -11.99 -15.33
CA TRP A 60 2.55 -11.72 -14.70
C TRP A 60 1.98 -12.94 -13.98
N ASP A 61 2.35 -14.15 -14.41
CA ASP A 61 1.92 -15.40 -13.79
C ASP A 61 2.35 -15.54 -12.32
N TYR A 62 3.49 -14.96 -11.93
CA TYR A 62 3.90 -14.92 -10.52
C TYR A 62 2.92 -14.12 -9.64
N ILE A 63 2.29 -13.07 -10.19
CA ILE A 63 1.26 -12.29 -9.48
C ILE A 63 -0.01 -13.15 -9.26
N LYS A 64 -0.38 -13.96 -10.25
CA LYS A 64 -1.50 -14.91 -10.15
C LYS A 64 -1.21 -15.99 -9.12
N LYS A 65 -0.06 -16.65 -9.25
CA LYS A 65 0.42 -17.67 -8.31
C LYS A 65 0.50 -17.14 -6.88
N LEU A 66 0.95 -15.90 -6.69
CA LEU A 66 0.95 -15.26 -5.38
C LEU A 66 -0.46 -15.16 -4.81
N TYR A 67 -1.40 -14.60 -5.59
CA TYR A 67 -2.80 -14.51 -5.18
C TYR A 67 -3.42 -15.88 -4.84
N ASP A 68 -3.20 -16.90 -5.69
CA ASP A 68 -3.73 -18.24 -5.45
C ASP A 68 -3.11 -18.88 -4.20
N LYS A 69 -1.80 -18.70 -4.00
CA LYS A 69 -1.08 -19.19 -2.81
C LYS A 69 -1.62 -18.56 -1.53
N GLU A 70 -1.79 -17.24 -1.51
CA GLU A 70 -2.32 -16.51 -0.35
C GLU A 70 -3.75 -16.94 -0.01
N ASN A 71 -4.59 -17.17 -1.03
CA ASN A 71 -5.96 -17.67 -0.83
C ASN A 71 -5.97 -19.08 -0.24
N ASN A 72 -5.10 -19.97 -0.75
CA ASN A 72 -5.01 -21.34 -0.26
C ASN A 72 -4.49 -21.39 1.19
N GLU A 73 -3.58 -20.50 1.57
CA GLU A 73 -3.01 -20.44 2.91
C GLU A 73 -3.90 -19.68 3.92
N GLY A 74 -4.86 -18.88 3.45
CA GLY A 74 -5.79 -18.10 4.30
C GLY A 74 -5.14 -16.93 5.05
N LEU A 75 -3.93 -16.52 4.63
CA LEU A 75 -3.21 -15.35 5.13
C LEU A 75 -2.47 -14.68 3.97
N LYS A 76 -2.37 -13.34 4.02
CA LYS A 76 -1.80 -12.53 2.93
C LYS A 76 -0.45 -11.92 3.27
N LEU A 77 0.53 -12.10 2.38
CA LEU A 77 1.79 -11.35 2.36
C LEU A 77 1.59 -9.97 1.72
N ALA A 78 0.91 -9.93 0.57
CA ALA A 78 0.47 -8.76 -0.17
C ALA A 78 -0.99 -8.44 0.17
N THR A 79 -1.20 -7.79 1.31
CA THR A 79 -2.52 -7.54 1.92
C THR A 79 -3.58 -6.97 0.99
N LYS A 80 -3.18 -6.11 0.05
CA LYS A 80 -4.08 -5.42 -0.89
C LYS A 80 -4.35 -6.21 -2.17
N LEU A 81 -3.60 -7.29 -2.46
CA LEU A 81 -3.76 -8.07 -3.68
C LEU A 81 -5.07 -8.86 -3.63
N SER A 82 -5.80 -8.83 -4.74
CA SER A 82 -7.16 -9.37 -4.79
C SER A 82 -7.57 -9.83 -6.18
N ARG A 83 -8.71 -10.53 -6.30
CA ARG A 83 -9.21 -11.04 -7.58
C ARG A 83 -9.33 -9.95 -8.65
N ARG A 84 -9.70 -8.72 -8.26
CA ARG A 84 -9.83 -7.56 -9.17
C ARG A 84 -8.51 -7.14 -9.81
N HIS A 85 -7.40 -7.40 -9.12
CA HIS A 85 -6.06 -7.15 -9.63
C HIS A 85 -5.64 -8.17 -10.69
N ILE A 86 -6.07 -9.43 -10.52
CA ILE A 86 -5.77 -10.50 -11.45
C ILE A 86 -6.61 -10.37 -12.73
N PHE A 87 -7.91 -10.15 -12.58
CA PHE A 87 -8.85 -9.94 -13.68
C PHE A 87 -8.96 -8.46 -14.07
N TYR A 88 -7.80 -7.86 -14.32
CA TYR A 88 -7.65 -6.41 -14.42
C TYR A 88 -8.32 -5.79 -15.66
N PHE A 89 -8.68 -6.59 -16.67
CA PHE A 89 -9.35 -6.12 -17.89
C PHE A 89 -10.63 -5.33 -17.60
N ASN A 90 -11.40 -5.75 -16.58
CA ASN A 90 -12.62 -5.06 -16.13
C ASN A 90 -12.33 -3.77 -15.34
N GLU A 91 -11.07 -3.54 -14.99
CA GLU A 91 -10.59 -2.45 -14.14
C GLU A 91 -9.37 -1.74 -14.77
N LYS A 92 -9.32 -1.71 -16.11
CA LYS A 92 -8.21 -1.15 -16.89
C LYS A 92 -7.94 0.32 -16.57
N MET A 93 -8.97 1.06 -16.17
CA MET A 93 -8.91 2.48 -15.81
C MET A 93 -8.62 2.74 -14.33
N ASN A 94 -8.66 1.72 -13.47
CA ASN A 94 -8.51 1.90 -12.03
C ASN A 94 -7.04 2.00 -11.62
N VAL A 95 -6.57 3.22 -11.35
CA VAL A 95 -5.18 3.52 -10.96
C VAL A 95 -4.83 2.89 -9.61
N LYS A 96 -5.76 2.87 -8.64
CA LYS A 96 -5.53 2.26 -7.32
C LYS A 96 -5.09 0.80 -7.47
N LEU A 97 -5.80 0.02 -8.30
CA LEU A 97 -5.45 -1.38 -8.56
C LEU A 97 -4.10 -1.51 -9.29
N ALA A 98 -3.79 -0.60 -10.23
CA ALA A 98 -2.50 -0.63 -10.92
C ALA A 98 -1.32 -0.40 -9.98
N ALA A 99 -1.43 0.60 -9.09
CA ALA A 99 -0.42 0.88 -8.07
C ALA A 99 -0.27 -0.26 -7.05
N GLN A 100 -1.38 -0.90 -6.67
CA GLN A 100 -1.37 -2.03 -5.72
C GLN A 100 -0.69 -3.28 -6.29
N VAL A 101 -0.86 -3.59 -7.58
CA VAL A 101 -0.14 -4.72 -8.24
C VAL A 101 1.36 -4.51 -8.21
N MET A 102 1.83 -3.32 -8.57
CA MET A 102 3.26 -3.00 -8.66
C MET A 102 3.73 -2.32 -7.39
N SER A 103 3.31 -2.83 -6.23
CA SER A 103 3.65 -2.25 -4.93
C SER A 103 4.84 -2.96 -4.29
N ASN A 104 5.52 -2.28 -3.37
CA ASN A 104 6.59 -2.88 -2.58
C ASN A 104 6.09 -4.09 -1.74
N SER A 105 4.80 -4.11 -1.37
CA SER A 105 4.23 -5.27 -0.67
C SER A 105 4.17 -6.53 -1.55
N VAL A 106 3.91 -6.37 -2.85
CA VAL A 106 3.93 -7.48 -3.81
C VAL A 106 5.36 -7.91 -4.10
N SER A 107 6.28 -6.95 -4.27
CA SER A 107 7.72 -7.24 -4.41
C SER A 107 8.25 -8.07 -3.25
N ASN A 108 7.99 -7.64 -2.01
CA ASN A 108 8.43 -8.36 -0.81
C ASN A 108 7.76 -9.72 -0.64
N ALA A 109 6.49 -9.85 -1.05
CA ALA A 109 5.78 -11.13 -1.00
C ALA A 109 6.40 -12.15 -1.97
N LEU A 110 6.72 -11.73 -3.20
CA LEU A 110 7.41 -12.58 -4.17
C LEU A 110 8.80 -13.01 -3.68
N LYS A 111 9.59 -12.06 -3.17
CA LYS A 111 10.89 -12.35 -2.55
C LYS A 111 10.77 -13.33 -1.39
N CYS A 112 9.79 -13.13 -0.51
CA CYS A 112 9.54 -14.02 0.62
C CYS A 112 9.21 -15.44 0.16
N CYS A 113 8.32 -15.60 -0.82
CA CYS A 113 7.99 -16.92 -1.38
C CYS A 113 9.19 -17.64 -2.01
N ASP A 114 10.05 -16.90 -2.71
CA ASP A 114 11.29 -17.43 -3.29
C ASP A 114 12.29 -17.86 -2.20
N HIS A 115 12.51 -17.02 -1.17
CA HIS A 115 13.39 -17.36 -0.03
C HIS A 115 12.88 -18.54 0.80
N LEU A 116 11.56 -18.73 0.88
CA LEU A 116 10.95 -19.90 1.52
C LEU A 116 11.08 -21.18 0.66
N GLY A 117 11.67 -21.10 -0.53
CA GLY A 117 11.98 -22.24 -1.38
C GLY A 117 10.78 -22.82 -2.12
N TYR A 118 9.69 -22.06 -2.29
CA TYR A 118 8.53 -22.54 -3.04
C TYR A 118 8.85 -22.63 -4.53
N SER A 119 8.82 -23.85 -5.09
CA SER A 119 9.17 -24.13 -6.49
C SER A 119 8.42 -23.29 -7.52
N SER A 120 7.15 -22.96 -7.25
CA SER A 120 6.32 -22.11 -8.12
C SER A 120 6.78 -20.66 -8.23
N PHE A 121 7.70 -20.22 -7.36
CA PHE A 121 8.24 -18.86 -7.31
C PHE A 121 9.72 -18.78 -7.67
N LYS A 122 10.36 -19.91 -8.02
CA LYS A 122 11.76 -19.92 -8.47
C LYS A 122 11.90 -19.04 -9.71
N GLY A 123 12.78 -18.04 -9.64
CA GLY A 123 12.97 -17.07 -10.72
C GLY A 123 12.01 -15.88 -10.69
N SER A 124 11.20 -15.72 -9.64
CA SER A 124 10.33 -14.56 -9.47
C SER A 124 11.06 -13.24 -9.14
N GLN A 125 12.39 -13.30 -8.95
CA GLN A 125 13.25 -12.16 -8.61
C GLN A 125 13.13 -11.01 -9.61
N GLY A 126 13.18 -11.28 -10.92
CA GLY A 126 13.02 -10.24 -11.95
C GLY A 126 11.67 -9.53 -11.84
N THR A 127 10.59 -10.27 -11.55
CA THR A 127 9.25 -9.71 -11.33
C THR A 127 9.16 -8.89 -10.04
N ALA A 128 9.81 -9.37 -8.97
CA ALA A 128 9.86 -8.66 -7.70
C ALA A 128 10.65 -7.35 -7.80
N GLU A 129 11.80 -7.37 -8.47
CA GLU A 129 12.62 -6.18 -8.75
C GLU A 129 11.84 -5.16 -9.57
N PHE A 130 11.19 -5.60 -10.67
CA PHE A 130 10.33 -4.76 -11.50
C PHE A 130 9.26 -4.03 -10.68
N CYS A 131 8.50 -4.77 -9.86
CA CYS A 131 7.47 -4.20 -9.01
C CYS A 131 8.03 -3.23 -7.97
N GLY A 132 9.19 -3.53 -7.38
CA GLY A 132 9.85 -2.66 -6.40
C GLY A 132 10.35 -1.35 -7.00
N LEU A 133 11.00 -1.40 -8.16
CA LEU A 133 11.50 -0.23 -8.87
C LEU A 133 10.36 0.69 -9.33
N VAL A 134 9.32 0.13 -9.94
CA VAL A 134 8.14 0.90 -10.36
C VAL A 134 7.42 1.51 -9.15
N ASN A 135 7.29 0.79 -8.04
CA ASN A 135 6.74 1.34 -6.79
C ASN A 135 7.50 2.57 -6.33
N ASN A 136 8.83 2.47 -6.21
CA ASN A 136 9.66 3.54 -5.67
C ASN A 136 9.62 4.79 -6.57
N ALA A 137 9.66 4.60 -7.89
CA ALA A 137 9.52 5.70 -8.84
C ALA A 137 8.15 6.38 -8.74
N PHE A 138 7.07 5.61 -8.59
CA PHE A 138 5.74 6.16 -8.40
C PHE A 138 5.57 6.87 -7.05
N ASP A 139 6.12 6.32 -5.96
CA ASP A 139 6.09 6.92 -4.63
C ASP A 139 6.81 8.28 -4.62
N ILE A 140 7.97 8.40 -5.27
CA ILE A 140 8.71 9.68 -5.38
C ILE A 140 7.85 10.72 -6.11
N MET A 141 7.14 10.33 -7.17
CA MET A 141 6.31 11.21 -7.99
C MET A 141 4.94 11.53 -7.37
N ASN A 142 4.56 10.87 -6.27
CA ASN A 142 3.24 10.99 -5.64
C ASN A 142 3.34 11.29 -4.14
N CYS A 143 4.38 12.03 -3.74
CA CYS A 143 4.64 12.37 -2.35
C CYS A 143 3.73 13.47 -1.84
N ARG A 144 3.04 13.20 -0.72
CA ARG A 144 2.03 14.07 -0.10
C ARG A 144 2.45 14.65 1.25
N THR A 145 3.45 14.06 1.89
CA THR A 145 3.77 14.30 3.30
C THR A 145 5.27 14.40 3.53
N LYS A 146 5.68 15.27 4.45
CA LYS A 146 7.08 15.38 4.89
C LYS A 146 7.52 14.22 5.81
N PHE A 147 6.60 13.66 6.59
CA PHE A 147 6.91 12.75 7.70
C PHE A 147 6.72 11.25 7.37
N SER A 148 6.94 10.88 6.11
CA SER A 148 6.81 9.48 5.69
C SER A 148 7.93 8.62 6.27
N LYS A 149 7.61 7.38 6.65
CA LYS A 149 8.62 6.37 7.02
C LYS A 149 9.20 5.64 5.81
N ASN A 150 8.61 5.83 4.63
CA ASN A 150 9.08 5.20 3.40
C ASN A 150 10.17 6.08 2.75
N PRO A 151 11.40 5.58 2.57
CA PRO A 151 12.51 6.36 2.00
C PRO A 151 12.24 6.98 0.64
N TYR A 152 11.36 6.38 -0.16
CA TYR A 152 11.01 6.84 -1.52
C TYR A 152 9.70 7.64 -1.57
N ASN A 153 9.09 7.94 -0.42
CA ASN A 153 7.89 8.78 -0.33
C ASN A 153 8.12 9.95 0.64
N LEU A 154 9.32 10.53 0.61
CA LEU A 154 9.68 11.74 1.35
C LEU A 154 9.55 12.95 0.43
N CYS A 155 9.39 14.13 1.01
CA CYS A 155 9.44 15.36 0.23
C CYS A 155 10.83 15.49 -0.43
N LEU A 156 10.87 16.08 -1.61
CA LEU A 156 12.14 16.38 -2.25
C LEU A 156 12.75 17.62 -1.59
N ASP A 157 13.91 17.46 -0.98
CA ASP A 157 14.67 18.47 -0.27
C ASP A 157 16.18 18.27 -0.48
N ILE A 158 17.02 19.11 0.12
CA ILE A 158 18.48 19.05 -0.05
C ILE A 158 19.09 17.74 0.47
N ASN A 159 18.42 17.05 1.38
CA ASN A 159 18.91 15.80 1.97
C ASN A 159 18.51 14.59 1.11
N THR A 160 17.37 14.65 0.43
CA THR A 160 16.80 13.55 -0.35
C THR A 160 17.14 13.61 -1.84
N ILE A 161 17.49 14.79 -2.37
CA ILE A 161 17.75 15.00 -3.79
C ILE A 161 18.81 14.06 -4.36
N ASN A 162 19.96 13.90 -3.69
CA ASN A 162 21.05 13.04 -4.18
C ASN A 162 20.61 11.58 -4.25
N LYS A 163 19.92 11.10 -3.22
CA LYS A 163 19.34 9.75 -3.19
C LYS A 163 18.34 9.53 -4.33
N TYR A 164 17.48 10.51 -4.61
CA TYR A 164 16.49 10.40 -5.69
C TYR A 164 17.13 10.53 -7.06
N ARG A 165 18.23 11.28 -7.20
CA ARG A 165 19.05 11.33 -8.41
C ARG A 165 19.69 9.98 -8.72
N GLU A 166 20.39 9.39 -7.76
CA GLU A 166 20.97 8.04 -7.90
C GLU A 166 19.91 7.00 -8.25
N PHE A 167 18.77 7.02 -7.55
CA PHE A 167 17.65 6.12 -7.87
C PHE A 167 17.12 6.35 -9.29
N THR A 168 17.01 7.61 -9.74
CA THR A 168 16.49 7.94 -11.07
C THR A 168 17.41 7.39 -12.17
N GLU A 169 18.73 7.44 -11.99
CA GLU A 169 19.71 6.87 -12.93
C GLU A 169 19.60 5.35 -13.02
N ILE A 170 19.50 4.67 -11.86
CA ILE A 170 19.28 3.22 -11.79
C ILE A 170 17.97 2.85 -12.50
N PHE A 171 16.90 3.58 -12.19
CA PHE A 171 15.57 3.34 -12.74
C PHE A 171 15.53 3.57 -14.25
N GLU A 172 16.16 4.63 -14.75
CA GLU A 172 16.28 4.89 -16.18
C GLU A 172 17.00 3.75 -16.91
N LYS A 173 18.19 3.37 -16.43
CA LYS A 173 18.98 2.29 -17.03
C LYS A 173 18.18 0.98 -17.07
N TYR A 174 17.46 0.67 -15.99
CA TYR A 174 16.62 -0.51 -15.92
C TYR A 174 15.49 -0.46 -16.97
N ILE A 175 14.73 0.64 -17.02
CA ILE A 175 13.59 0.80 -17.92
C ILE A 175 14.00 0.77 -19.40
N PHE A 176 15.13 1.40 -19.74
CA PHE A 176 15.61 1.48 -21.13
C PHE A 176 16.07 0.14 -21.67
N ASN A 177 16.47 -0.79 -20.78
CA ASN A 177 16.89 -2.13 -21.16
C ASN A 177 15.79 -3.18 -21.10
N LEU A 178 14.56 -2.82 -20.68
CA LEU A 178 13.44 -3.75 -20.69
C LEU A 178 13.08 -4.16 -22.13
N LYS A 179 12.86 -5.46 -22.33
CA LYS A 179 12.52 -6.05 -23.64
C LYS A 179 11.23 -6.87 -23.57
N PHE A 180 10.54 -6.96 -24.70
CA PHE A 180 9.51 -7.97 -24.91
C PHE A 180 10.15 -9.32 -25.26
N GLN A 181 9.33 -10.37 -25.29
CA GLN A 181 9.76 -11.72 -25.67
C GLN A 181 10.36 -11.81 -27.08
N ASN A 182 9.99 -10.92 -28.00
CA ASN A 182 10.57 -10.85 -29.34
C ASN A 182 11.93 -10.10 -29.38
N GLY A 183 12.50 -9.74 -28.23
CA GLY A 183 13.76 -9.00 -28.11
C GLY A 183 13.65 -7.48 -28.33
N GLN A 184 12.50 -6.98 -28.80
CA GLN A 184 12.28 -5.55 -28.99
C GLN A 184 12.27 -4.82 -27.64
N ARG A 185 13.04 -3.73 -27.51
CA ARG A 185 13.00 -2.87 -26.32
C ARG A 185 11.64 -2.21 -26.18
N ILE A 186 11.14 -2.12 -24.94
CA ILE A 186 9.84 -1.51 -24.67
C ILE A 186 9.83 -0.03 -25.10
N ILE A 187 10.94 0.68 -24.88
CA ILE A 187 11.11 2.09 -25.24
C ILE A 187 11.04 2.36 -26.75
N ASP A 188 11.27 1.36 -27.59
CA ASP A 188 11.19 1.47 -29.06
C ASP A 188 9.80 1.09 -29.60
N SER A 189 8.86 0.76 -28.72
CA SER A 189 7.52 0.30 -29.08
C SER A 189 6.44 1.36 -28.90
N ASN A 190 5.24 1.09 -29.41
CA ASN A 190 4.05 1.91 -29.18
C ASN A 190 3.57 1.90 -27.71
N ARG A 191 4.10 1.03 -26.85
CA ARG A 191 3.75 0.93 -25.42
C ARG A 191 4.73 1.67 -24.50
N LYS A 192 5.66 2.45 -25.08
CA LYS A 192 6.73 3.14 -24.36
C LYS A 192 6.28 4.25 -23.41
N THR A 193 5.14 4.89 -23.65
CA THR A 193 4.74 6.13 -22.98
C THR A 193 4.71 6.03 -21.46
N GLY A 194 4.15 4.96 -20.90
CA GLY A 194 4.08 4.78 -19.44
C GLY A 194 5.46 4.70 -18.79
N PHE A 195 6.39 4.00 -19.45
CA PHE A 195 7.75 3.76 -18.97
C PHE A 195 8.59 5.05 -19.04
N ILE A 196 8.63 5.65 -20.23
CA ILE A 196 9.36 6.87 -20.51
C ILE A 196 8.83 8.05 -19.68
N GLY A 197 7.50 8.15 -19.56
CA GLY A 197 6.88 9.25 -18.85
C GLY A 197 7.20 9.26 -17.36
N LEU A 198 7.38 8.08 -16.74
CA LEU A 198 7.81 7.98 -15.36
C LEU A 198 9.29 8.36 -15.20
N VAL A 199 10.17 7.90 -16.10
CA VAL A 199 11.61 8.22 -16.10
C VAL A 199 11.84 9.72 -16.23
N TYR A 200 11.27 10.35 -17.26
CA TYR A 200 11.46 11.79 -17.46
C TYR A 200 10.68 12.63 -16.44
N GLY A 201 9.58 12.11 -15.89
CA GLY A 201 8.89 12.72 -14.75
C GLY A 201 9.82 12.87 -13.55
N LEU A 202 10.57 11.82 -13.20
CA LEU A 202 11.56 11.86 -12.12
C LEU A 202 12.68 12.86 -12.41
N LYS A 203 13.28 12.81 -13.61
CA LYS A 203 14.33 13.76 -14.01
C LYS A 203 13.88 15.20 -13.91
N ASN A 204 12.68 15.50 -14.41
CA ASN A 204 12.13 16.84 -14.34
C ASN A 204 11.76 17.26 -12.93
N LEU A 205 11.33 16.35 -12.07
CA LEU A 205 11.05 16.66 -10.67
C LEU A 205 12.32 17.15 -9.96
N LEU A 206 13.46 16.48 -10.20
CA LEU A 206 14.77 16.89 -9.68
C LEU A 206 15.19 18.26 -10.23
N ASN A 207 15.14 18.43 -11.55
CA ASN A 207 15.53 19.69 -12.19
C ASN A 207 14.64 20.87 -11.75
N LEU A 208 13.34 20.63 -11.58
CA LEU A 208 12.39 21.63 -11.08
C LEU A 208 12.75 22.05 -9.66
N TYR A 209 13.02 21.09 -8.76
CA TYR A 209 13.40 21.41 -7.40
C TYR A 209 14.72 22.20 -7.33
N GLU A 210 15.73 21.82 -8.12
CA GLU A 210 17.00 22.57 -8.18
C GLU A 210 16.81 24.00 -8.66
N TYR A 211 15.97 24.19 -9.69
CA TYR A 211 15.61 25.52 -10.17
C TYR A 211 14.90 26.34 -9.09
N LEU A 212 13.88 25.76 -8.43
CA LEU A 212 13.10 26.45 -7.40
C LEU A 212 13.92 26.75 -6.14
N ASN A 213 14.80 25.83 -5.74
CA ASN A 213 15.68 26.01 -4.60
C ASN A 213 16.73 27.08 -4.88
N SER A 214 17.42 27.02 -6.03
CA SER A 214 18.47 27.99 -6.38
C SER A 214 17.93 29.40 -6.59
N LYS A 215 16.78 29.55 -7.24
CA LYS A 215 16.23 30.86 -7.59
C LYS A 215 15.34 31.47 -6.50
N TYR A 216 14.53 30.65 -5.83
CA TYR A 216 13.50 31.12 -4.91
C TYR A 216 13.71 30.65 -3.46
N GLY A 217 14.77 29.89 -3.17
CA GLY A 217 15.03 29.38 -1.83
C GLY A 217 13.99 28.37 -1.33
N LEU A 218 13.36 27.61 -2.24
CA LEU A 218 12.34 26.63 -1.87
C LEU A 218 12.96 25.46 -1.07
N ASN A 219 12.65 25.40 0.22
CA ASN A 219 13.19 24.37 1.13
C ASN A 219 12.86 22.94 0.72
N TYR A 220 11.62 22.68 0.27
CA TYR A 220 11.18 21.34 -0.12
C TYR A 220 10.04 21.39 -1.14
N LEU A 221 9.85 20.28 -1.86
CA LEU A 221 8.81 20.09 -2.86
C LEU A 221 8.02 18.81 -2.61
N LEU A 222 6.67 18.93 -2.60
CA LEU A 222 5.75 17.80 -2.57
C LEU A 222 5.30 17.48 -3.99
N SER A 223 5.80 16.38 -4.55
CA SER A 223 5.56 16.01 -5.96
C SER A 223 4.08 15.77 -6.28
N TYR A 224 3.25 15.38 -5.30
CA TYR A 224 1.80 15.24 -5.52
C TYR A 224 1.13 16.54 -6.00
N LYS A 225 1.66 17.71 -5.61
CA LYS A 225 1.13 19.01 -6.05
C LYS A 225 1.25 19.25 -7.56
N LEU A 226 2.08 18.46 -8.24
CA LEU A 226 2.26 18.50 -9.69
C LEU A 226 1.30 17.55 -10.44
N SER A 227 0.49 16.77 -9.73
CA SER A 227 -0.45 15.83 -10.34
C SER A 227 -1.73 16.50 -10.83
N GLN A 228 -2.29 15.98 -11.92
CA GLN A 228 -3.62 16.36 -12.41
C GLN A 228 -4.77 15.82 -11.55
N ASP A 229 -4.49 15.00 -10.52
CA ASP A 229 -5.50 14.49 -9.57
C ASP A 229 -6.36 15.63 -8.98
N HIS A 230 -5.78 16.82 -8.78
CA HIS A 230 -6.53 17.99 -8.31
C HIS A 230 -7.65 18.41 -9.28
N ILE A 231 -7.41 18.29 -10.59
CA ILE A 231 -8.41 18.57 -11.62
C ILE A 231 -9.42 17.42 -11.69
N GLU A 232 -9.00 16.16 -11.55
CA GLU A 232 -9.92 15.02 -11.48
C GLU A 232 -10.86 15.10 -10.25
N THR A 233 -10.34 15.62 -9.13
CA THR A 233 -11.10 15.93 -7.92
C THR A 233 -12.19 16.95 -8.24
N PHE A 234 -11.81 18.03 -8.93
CA PHE A 234 -12.74 19.07 -9.36
C PHE A 234 -13.83 18.52 -10.27
N PHE A 235 -13.50 17.69 -11.26
CA PHE A 235 -14.51 17.04 -12.11
C PHE A 235 -15.46 16.15 -11.32
N SER A 236 -14.97 15.50 -10.26
CA SER A 236 -15.81 14.70 -9.38
C SER A 236 -16.77 15.57 -8.56
N ALA A 237 -16.31 16.72 -8.06
CA ALA A 237 -17.16 17.71 -7.39
C ALA A 237 -18.25 18.26 -8.33
N VAL A 238 -17.91 18.52 -9.60
CA VAL A 238 -18.88 18.93 -10.63
C VAL A 238 -19.95 17.86 -10.84
N ARG A 239 -19.55 16.59 -11.05
CA ARG A 239 -20.49 15.47 -11.22
C ARG A 239 -21.41 15.29 -10.01
N MET A 240 -20.88 15.44 -8.80
CA MET A 240 -21.66 15.32 -7.56
C MET A 240 -22.80 16.34 -7.47
N ARG A 241 -22.64 17.54 -8.05
CA ARG A 241 -23.73 18.54 -8.12
C ARG A 241 -24.89 18.11 -9.04
N GLY A 242 -24.66 17.18 -9.96
CA GLY A 242 -25.69 16.57 -10.80
C GLY A 242 -26.51 15.49 -10.10
N GLY A 243 -26.20 15.16 -8.83
CA GLY A 243 -26.87 14.10 -8.07
C GLY A 243 -26.65 12.73 -8.73
N HIS A 244 -27.74 12.13 -9.23
CA HIS A 244 -27.67 10.86 -9.95
C HIS A 244 -27.22 11.00 -11.41
N ASN A 245 -27.13 12.23 -11.93
CA ASN A 245 -26.63 12.47 -13.28
C ASN A 245 -25.10 12.63 -13.29
N ASN A 246 -24.40 11.55 -13.63
CA ASN A 246 -22.95 11.53 -13.75
C ASN A 246 -22.41 12.07 -15.09
N ASN A 247 -23.29 12.40 -16.04
CA ASN A 247 -22.92 12.96 -17.35
C ASN A 247 -23.63 14.31 -17.58
N PRO A 248 -23.11 15.41 -16.98
CA PRO A 248 -23.74 16.72 -17.09
C PRO A 248 -23.63 17.28 -18.51
N THR A 249 -24.69 17.92 -18.99
CA THR A 249 -24.65 18.74 -20.22
C THR A 249 -23.77 19.97 -20.03
N CYS A 250 -23.35 20.63 -21.12
CA CYS A 250 -22.55 21.86 -21.05
C CYS A 250 -23.18 22.95 -20.16
N LYS A 251 -24.51 23.13 -20.20
CA LYS A 251 -25.24 24.09 -19.35
C LYS A 251 -25.20 23.70 -17.88
N GLN A 252 -25.34 22.40 -17.58
CA GLN A 252 -25.22 21.87 -16.21
C GLN A 252 -23.79 22.02 -15.68
N PHE A 253 -22.79 21.70 -16.50
CA PHE A 253 -21.38 21.94 -16.17
C PHE A 253 -21.13 23.40 -15.84
N PHE A 254 -21.54 24.33 -16.71
CA PHE A 254 -21.36 25.77 -16.49
C PHE A 254 -22.00 26.26 -15.19
N THR A 255 -23.20 25.78 -14.88
CA THR A 255 -23.91 26.12 -13.65
C THR A 255 -23.20 25.56 -12.41
N ALA A 256 -22.77 24.30 -12.47
CA ALA A 256 -22.01 23.66 -11.39
C ALA A 256 -20.64 24.34 -11.17
N TYR A 257 -19.96 24.69 -12.26
CA TYR A 257 -18.69 25.42 -12.26
C TYR A 257 -18.84 26.77 -11.55
N LYS A 258 -19.82 27.60 -11.94
CA LYS A 258 -20.12 28.87 -11.26
C LYS A 258 -20.38 28.69 -9.77
N LYS A 259 -21.17 27.66 -9.41
CA LYS A 259 -21.50 27.38 -8.01
C LYS A 259 -20.27 26.96 -7.20
N LEU A 260 -19.36 26.19 -7.79
CA LEU A 260 -18.11 25.78 -7.14
C LEU A 260 -17.13 26.93 -6.98
N LEU A 261 -17.14 27.94 -7.86
CA LEU A 261 -16.34 29.16 -7.69
C LEU A 261 -16.82 30.04 -6.53
N VAL A 262 -18.12 30.04 -6.25
CA VAL A 262 -18.72 30.86 -5.17
C VAL A 262 -18.76 30.11 -3.84
N HIS A 263 -18.96 28.78 -3.87
CA HIS A 263 -19.00 27.93 -2.69
C HIS A 263 -17.86 26.88 -2.74
N ASN A 264 -16.69 27.28 -2.24
CA ASN A 264 -15.46 26.47 -2.25
C ASN A 264 -15.49 25.24 -1.31
N GLN A 265 -16.52 25.10 -0.48
CA GLN A 265 -16.72 23.92 0.38
C GLN A 265 -17.32 22.77 -0.44
N ALA A 266 -16.49 22.09 -1.24
CA ALA A 266 -16.88 20.88 -1.94
C ALA A 266 -15.98 19.71 -1.53
N THR A 267 -16.56 18.72 -0.85
CA THR A 267 -15.91 17.45 -0.58
C THR A 267 -16.06 16.51 -1.79
N GLY A 268 -14.97 15.90 -2.24
CA GLY A 268 -15.01 14.92 -3.33
C GLY A 268 -15.76 13.64 -2.94
N SER A 269 -16.24 12.86 -3.93
CA SER A 269 -16.92 11.60 -3.64
C SER A 269 -15.98 10.57 -2.98
N GLN A 270 -16.48 9.82 -1.99
CA GLN A 270 -15.77 8.70 -1.33
C GLN A 270 -15.38 7.54 -2.26
N TYR A 271 -15.72 7.60 -3.55
CA TYR A 271 -15.41 6.58 -4.55
C TYR A 271 -14.60 7.12 -5.74
N GLY A 272 -14.17 8.39 -5.69
CA GLY A 272 -13.27 8.98 -6.69
C GLY A 272 -11.85 8.42 -6.60
N ASN A 273 -11.06 8.56 -7.67
CA ASN A 273 -9.65 8.14 -7.67
C ASN A 273 -8.90 8.76 -6.48
N CYS A 274 -8.14 7.93 -5.75
CA CYS A 274 -7.17 8.28 -4.69
C CYS A 274 -7.57 9.26 -3.57
N LEU A 275 -8.80 9.79 -3.53
CA LEU A 275 -9.20 10.90 -2.63
C LEU A 275 -9.91 10.47 -1.35
N ALA A 276 -10.46 9.26 -1.31
CA ALA A 276 -11.50 8.97 -0.34
C ALA A 276 -11.02 8.48 1.04
N MET A 277 -9.73 8.17 1.22
CA MET A 277 -9.25 7.52 2.45
C MET A 277 -7.95 8.11 3.03
N LEU A 278 -7.42 9.20 2.45
CA LEU A 278 -6.17 9.82 2.91
C LEU A 278 -6.27 11.34 2.68
N ASP A 279 -6.91 12.01 3.63
CA ASP A 279 -7.25 13.44 3.72
C ASP A 279 -7.97 14.07 2.50
N PRO A 280 -9.10 14.76 2.72
CA PRO A 280 -9.59 15.66 1.69
C PRO A 280 -8.51 16.72 1.48
N THR A 281 -7.93 16.76 0.28
CA THR A 281 -7.26 17.97 -0.18
C THR A 281 -8.31 19.07 -0.17
N GLU A 282 -8.39 19.79 0.95
CA GLU A 282 -9.16 21.01 1.07
C GLU A 282 -8.61 21.98 0.02
N LEU A 283 -9.44 22.31 -0.96
CA LEU A 283 -9.18 23.44 -1.83
C LEU A 283 -9.20 24.70 -0.94
N SER A 284 -8.00 25.17 -0.53
CA SER A 284 -7.75 26.53 -0.02
C SER A 284 -8.91 27.11 0.79
N VAL A 285 -9.03 26.74 2.07
CA VAL A 285 -10.06 27.33 2.94
C VAL A 285 -9.46 28.53 3.65
N VAL A 286 -9.82 29.73 3.19
CA VAL A 286 -9.97 30.87 4.11
C VAL A 286 -11.13 30.47 5.01
N ASN A 287 -10.82 30.01 6.22
CA ASN A 287 -11.80 29.66 7.23
C ASN A 287 -12.53 30.92 7.68
N VAL A 288 -13.66 31.22 7.04
CA VAL A 288 -14.71 32.04 7.67
C VAL A 288 -15.77 31.06 8.17
N GLY A 289 -15.45 30.40 9.28
CA GLY A 289 -16.42 29.66 10.09
C GLY A 289 -17.00 30.58 11.18
N PRO A 290 -18.23 30.37 11.64
CA PRO A 290 -18.79 31.13 12.75
C PRO A 290 -18.07 30.75 14.05
N ASP A 291 -17.88 31.72 14.95
CA ASP A 291 -17.34 31.55 16.30
C ASP A 291 -18.16 30.54 17.10
N SER A 292 -17.75 29.27 17.13
CA SER A 292 -18.30 28.28 18.06
C SER A 292 -17.20 27.62 18.87
N ILE A 293 -17.25 27.81 20.19
CA ILE A 293 -16.23 27.50 21.21
C ILE A 293 -16.21 26.01 21.62
N THR A 294 -17.11 25.16 21.13
CA THR A 294 -17.19 23.76 21.56
C THR A 294 -16.47 22.80 20.62
N SER A 295 -15.29 22.33 21.04
CA SER A 295 -14.62 21.17 20.49
C SER A 295 -15.34 19.89 20.91
N GLN A 296 -16.28 19.42 20.09
CA GLN A 296 -16.74 18.04 20.19
C GLN A 296 -15.63 17.13 19.66
N ILE A 297 -14.69 16.78 20.54
CA ILE A 297 -13.77 15.66 20.33
C ILE A 297 -14.60 14.39 20.47
N ASN A 298 -15.21 13.97 19.37
CA ASN A 298 -15.62 12.58 19.24
C ASN A 298 -14.33 11.78 19.01
N GLU A 299 -13.87 11.07 20.04
CA GLU A 299 -12.90 9.97 19.90
C GLU A 299 -13.53 8.90 19.00
N THR A 300 -13.40 9.06 17.69
CA THR A 300 -13.66 7.99 16.75
C THR A 300 -12.45 7.08 16.77
N ASP A 301 -12.63 5.91 17.38
CA ASP A 301 -11.76 4.74 17.21
C ASP A 301 -11.24 4.67 15.77
N GLU A 302 -9.92 4.67 15.60
CA GLU A 302 -9.24 4.53 14.32
C GLU A 302 -9.82 3.33 13.57
N ALA A 303 -10.68 3.60 12.57
CA ALA A 303 -11.28 2.57 11.74
C ALA A 303 -10.16 1.80 11.01
N ILE A 304 -9.96 0.55 11.40
CA ILE A 304 -8.99 -0.37 10.80
C ILE A 304 -9.47 -0.74 9.37
N VAL A 305 -9.07 0.04 8.37
CA VAL A 305 -9.31 -0.28 6.96
C VAL A 305 -8.24 -1.23 6.45
N VAL A 306 -8.44 -2.52 6.69
CA VAL A 306 -7.54 -3.60 6.26
C VAL A 306 -8.24 -4.43 5.18
N GLU A 307 -8.33 -3.98 3.92
CA GLU A 307 -9.05 -4.67 2.80
C GLU A 307 -8.45 -6.05 2.50
N HIS A 308 -9.12 -7.17 2.82
CA HIS A 308 -8.64 -8.55 2.55
C HIS A 308 -9.81 -9.39 2.00
N ASP A 309 -9.60 -9.99 0.82
CA ASP A 309 -10.52 -10.91 0.14
C ASP A 309 -10.16 -12.40 0.38
N HIS A 310 -11.20 -13.25 0.54
CA HIS A 310 -11.33 -14.70 0.23
C HIS A 310 -11.42 -15.74 1.37
N SER A 311 -11.87 -16.95 1.01
CA SER A 311 -12.62 -17.90 1.85
C SER A 311 -12.13 -19.36 1.80
N TYR A 312 -12.29 -20.02 2.96
CA TYR A 312 -12.25 -21.44 3.36
C TYR A 312 -10.92 -22.22 3.45
N PHE A 313 -10.46 -22.25 4.69
CA PHE A 313 -9.95 -23.37 5.50
C PHE A 313 -9.87 -24.78 4.88
N GLN A 314 -8.63 -25.28 4.79
CA GLN A 314 -8.34 -26.70 4.97
C GLN A 314 -7.47 -26.87 6.21
N SER A 315 -7.91 -27.75 7.11
CA SER A 315 -7.33 -28.03 8.42
C SER A 315 -5.94 -28.63 8.32
N LEU A 316 -4.91 -27.78 8.28
CA LEU A 316 -3.53 -28.22 8.51
C LEU A 316 -3.21 -28.07 10.00
N LYS A 317 -3.01 -29.20 10.70
CA LYS A 317 -2.49 -29.24 12.08
C LYS A 317 -1.07 -28.66 12.18
N ARG A 318 -0.35 -28.56 11.05
CA ARG A 318 0.99 -27.95 10.94
C ARG A 318 0.91 -26.66 10.14
N LEU A 319 1.36 -25.56 10.71
CA LEU A 319 1.44 -24.28 10.00
C LEU A 319 2.47 -24.39 8.87
N SER A 320 2.18 -23.78 7.73
CA SER A 320 3.16 -23.67 6.65
C SER A 320 4.22 -22.62 7.02
N PRO A 321 5.44 -22.69 6.44
CA PRO A 321 6.46 -21.67 6.67
C PRO A 321 5.99 -20.24 6.39
N LEU A 322 5.10 -20.06 5.41
CA LEU A 322 4.46 -18.79 5.09
C LEU A 322 3.56 -18.30 6.23
N VAL A 323 2.69 -19.17 6.76
CA VAL A 323 1.79 -18.84 7.88
C VAL A 323 2.58 -18.54 9.16
N GLU A 324 3.67 -19.27 9.41
CA GLU A 324 4.57 -18.99 10.53
C GLU A 324 5.21 -17.60 10.41
N ASN A 325 5.75 -17.27 9.22
CA ASN A 325 6.35 -15.96 8.98
C ASN A 325 5.35 -14.81 9.15
N ILE A 326 4.12 -14.97 8.65
CA ILE A 326 3.04 -13.98 8.81
C ILE A 326 2.62 -13.86 10.27
N SER A 327 2.50 -14.96 11.00
CA SER A 327 2.09 -14.96 12.41
C SER A 327 3.10 -14.21 13.28
N GLU A 328 4.40 -14.38 13.02
CA GLU A 328 5.44 -13.60 13.68
C GLU A 328 5.40 -12.12 13.28
N TYR A 329 5.14 -11.79 12.01
CA TYR A 329 4.91 -10.41 11.58
C TYR A 329 3.71 -9.76 12.31
N ILE A 330 2.61 -10.50 12.48
CA ILE A 330 1.46 -10.06 13.30
C ILE A 330 1.90 -9.90 14.76
N GLY A 331 2.79 -10.75 15.26
CA GLY A 331 3.40 -10.64 16.59
C GLY A 331 4.00 -9.26 16.86
N GLY A 332 4.70 -8.67 15.89
CA GLY A 332 5.21 -7.29 16.01
C GLY A 332 4.10 -6.24 16.21
N PHE A 333 2.96 -6.41 15.53
CA PHE A 333 1.78 -5.57 15.75
C PHE A 333 1.13 -5.83 17.12
N VAL A 334 1.08 -7.08 17.57
CA VAL A 334 0.58 -7.44 18.90
C VAL A 334 1.42 -6.74 19.96
N VAL A 335 2.75 -6.82 19.89
CA VAL A 335 3.66 -6.11 20.80
C VAL A 335 3.36 -4.61 20.80
N LYS A 336 3.24 -3.99 19.62
CA LYS A 336 2.92 -2.56 19.50
C LYS A 336 1.64 -2.18 20.25
N LYS A 337 0.59 -3.01 20.17
CA LYS A 337 -0.68 -2.78 20.88
C LYS A 337 -0.58 -3.10 22.38
N THR A 338 0.17 -4.13 22.75
CA THR A 338 0.42 -4.51 24.16
C THR A 338 1.17 -3.40 24.88
N LEU A 339 2.23 -2.83 24.28
CA LEU A 339 3.02 -1.73 24.86
C LEU A 339 2.18 -0.50 25.21
N LYS A 340 1.11 -0.22 24.45
CA LYS A 340 0.18 0.89 24.75
C LYS A 340 -0.72 0.62 25.96
N LYS A 341 -0.81 -0.62 26.44
CA LYS A 341 -1.73 -1.06 27.50
C LYS A 341 -1.03 -1.46 28.80
N ILE A 342 0.30 -1.54 28.82
CA ILE A 342 1.08 -1.96 29.99
C ILE A 342 2.01 -0.84 30.45
N ASN A 343 2.16 -0.68 31.77
CA ASN A 343 3.01 0.34 32.38
C ASN A 343 4.29 -0.23 33.03
N CYS A 344 4.37 -1.55 33.21
CA CYS A 344 5.51 -2.19 33.85
C CYS A 344 6.71 -2.29 32.89
N ALA A 345 7.81 -1.58 33.18
CA ALA A 345 9.00 -1.53 32.34
C ALA A 345 9.65 -2.91 32.10
N ILE A 346 9.70 -3.77 33.12
CA ILE A 346 10.27 -5.13 33.01
C ILE A 346 9.45 -5.97 32.02
N CYS A 347 8.12 -5.92 32.12
CA CYS A 347 7.22 -6.60 31.18
C CYS A 347 7.24 -5.99 29.76
N GLN A 348 7.57 -4.71 29.62
CA GLN A 348 7.73 -4.10 28.30
C GLN A 348 8.99 -4.61 27.60
N GLN A 349 10.10 -4.75 28.33
CA GLN A 349 11.37 -5.23 27.80
C GLN A 349 11.31 -6.69 27.33
N SER A 350 10.52 -7.54 27.99
CA SER A 350 10.35 -8.96 27.62
C SER A 350 9.58 -9.18 26.30
N LEU A 351 8.93 -8.16 25.73
CA LEU A 351 8.05 -8.30 24.57
C LEU A 351 8.75 -8.23 23.21
N TYR A 352 9.93 -7.64 23.13
CA TYR A 352 10.59 -7.38 21.85
C TYR A 352 12.07 -7.74 21.89
N LYS A 353 12.67 -7.84 20.70
CA LYS A 353 14.10 -8.05 20.49
C LYS A 353 14.65 -7.02 19.53
N THR A 354 15.98 -6.95 19.46
CA THR A 354 16.70 -6.09 18.51
C THR A 354 16.75 -6.71 17.11
N PHE A 355 16.87 -8.05 17.02
CA PHE A 355 17.03 -8.77 15.77
C PHE A 355 15.96 -9.85 15.57
N THR A 356 15.65 -10.15 14.31
CA THR A 356 14.78 -11.28 13.92
C THR A 356 15.36 -12.01 12.71
N ASN A 357 15.16 -13.33 12.67
CA ASN A 357 15.48 -14.17 11.51
C ASN A 357 14.28 -14.27 10.54
N ASN A 358 13.18 -13.60 10.84
CA ASN A 358 11.97 -13.63 10.03
C ASN A 358 12.18 -12.90 8.71
N ILE A 359 12.05 -13.66 7.61
CA ILE A 359 12.27 -13.16 6.26
C ILE A 359 11.28 -12.03 5.95
N LEU A 360 10.02 -12.18 6.33
CA LEU A 360 8.97 -11.20 6.03
C LEU A 360 9.18 -9.87 6.76
N ILE A 361 9.55 -9.91 8.05
CA ILE A 361 9.87 -8.70 8.81
C ILE A 361 11.08 -8.01 8.18
N ASN A 362 12.17 -8.74 7.93
CA ASN A 362 13.39 -8.17 7.36
C ASN A 362 13.17 -7.55 5.97
N LEU A 363 12.34 -8.17 5.13
CA LEU A 363 12.00 -7.61 3.81
C LEU A 363 11.06 -6.40 3.90
N LYS A 364 10.12 -6.39 4.85
CA LYS A 364 9.12 -5.31 4.99
C LYS A 364 9.59 -4.14 5.83
N ASP A 365 10.64 -4.30 6.62
CA ASP A 365 11.13 -3.25 7.49
C ASP A 365 11.69 -2.08 6.68
N ARG A 366 11.43 -0.87 7.17
CA ARG A 366 11.83 0.38 6.52
C ARG A 366 12.43 1.25 7.60
N ASN A 367 13.75 1.36 7.61
CA ASN A 367 14.52 2.14 8.59
C ASN A 367 14.18 1.74 10.05
N ASP A 368 14.23 0.44 10.36
CA ASP A 368 13.96 -0.11 11.70
C ASP A 368 12.61 0.30 12.32
N ALA A 369 11.63 0.63 11.49
CA ALA A 369 10.31 1.07 11.94
C ALA A 369 9.42 -0.07 12.46
N LEU A 370 9.73 -1.33 12.13
CA LEU A 370 8.97 -2.49 12.60
C LEU A 370 9.49 -3.00 13.95
N ILE A 371 8.56 -3.34 14.84
CA ILE A 371 8.87 -4.00 16.11
C ILE A 371 9.12 -5.48 15.85
N LYS A 372 10.25 -5.99 16.35
CA LYS A 372 10.63 -7.39 16.28
C LYS A 372 10.15 -8.09 17.56
N PRO A 373 9.15 -8.99 17.51
CA PRO A 373 8.61 -9.61 18.72
C PRO A 373 9.62 -10.54 19.39
N SER A 374 9.51 -10.72 20.70
CA SER A 374 10.29 -11.72 21.42
C SER A 374 9.84 -13.14 21.07
N ARG A 375 10.70 -14.13 21.33
CA ARG A 375 10.45 -15.54 21.00
C ARG A 375 9.15 -16.03 21.64
N ASP A 376 8.91 -15.64 22.89
CA ASP A 376 7.74 -16.02 23.67
C ASP A 376 6.46 -15.45 23.07
N VAL A 377 6.48 -14.19 22.63
CA VAL A 377 5.34 -13.59 21.90
C VAL A 377 5.07 -14.36 20.60
N VAL A 378 6.12 -14.72 19.86
CA VAL A 378 5.99 -15.51 18.62
C VAL A 378 5.36 -16.87 18.91
N ASP A 379 5.83 -17.59 19.93
CA ASP A 379 5.27 -18.89 20.30
C ASP A 379 3.78 -18.79 20.66
N ILE A 380 3.38 -17.77 21.44
CA ILE A 380 1.97 -17.51 21.76
C ILE A 380 1.17 -17.30 20.48
N CYS A 381 1.66 -16.46 19.55
CA CYS A 381 0.99 -16.19 18.28
C CYS A 381 0.85 -17.46 17.41
N LEU A 382 1.88 -18.31 17.36
CA LEU A 382 1.84 -19.56 16.61
C LEU A 382 0.88 -20.60 17.21
N ILE A 383 0.80 -20.68 18.54
CA ILE A 383 -0.20 -21.54 19.22
C ILE A 383 -1.60 -20.98 18.97
N ALA A 384 -1.76 -19.65 19.08
CA ALA A 384 -3.03 -18.99 18.82
C ALA A 384 -3.53 -19.24 17.38
N GLU A 385 -2.65 -19.14 16.38
CA GLU A 385 -3.00 -19.43 14.98
C GLU A 385 -3.38 -20.89 14.78
N ARG A 386 -2.65 -21.86 15.38
CA ARG A 386 -3.02 -23.29 15.31
C ARG A 386 -4.40 -23.57 15.89
N VAL A 387 -4.71 -22.97 17.05
CA VAL A 387 -6.01 -23.15 17.69
C VAL A 387 -7.12 -22.45 16.91
N PHE A 388 -6.88 -21.22 16.43
CA PHE A 388 -7.81 -20.50 15.56
C PHE A 388 -8.13 -21.33 14.31
N ARG A 389 -7.09 -21.92 13.70
CA ARG A 389 -7.22 -22.70 12.48
C ARG A 389 -7.87 -24.07 12.62
N SER A 390 -7.84 -24.64 13.82
CA SER A 390 -8.53 -25.90 14.12
C SER A 390 -10.01 -25.70 14.48
N CYS A 391 -10.51 -24.46 14.41
CA CYS A 391 -11.90 -24.16 14.71
C CYS A 391 -12.77 -24.16 13.44
N ASP A 392 -13.71 -25.10 13.36
CA ASP A 392 -14.57 -25.25 12.17
C ASP A 392 -15.56 -24.10 11.96
N ASN A 393 -16.01 -23.44 13.04
CA ASN A 393 -16.97 -22.34 12.95
C ASN A 393 -16.55 -21.17 13.84
N ILE A 394 -15.97 -20.17 13.19
CA ILE A 394 -15.39 -18.96 13.79
C ILE A 394 -16.48 -17.91 14.11
N PHE A 395 -17.72 -18.08 13.63
CA PHE A 395 -18.82 -17.11 13.83
C PHE A 395 -19.84 -17.52 14.91
N LYS A 396 -19.45 -18.42 15.82
CA LYS A 396 -20.28 -18.80 16.97
C LYS A 396 -20.28 -17.72 18.06
N ASN A 397 -21.36 -17.63 18.82
CA ASN A 397 -21.41 -16.78 20.02
C ASN A 397 -20.31 -17.22 21.01
N ASN A 398 -19.66 -16.25 21.67
CA ASN A 398 -18.58 -16.47 22.64
C ASN A 398 -17.34 -17.20 22.09
N ILE A 399 -17.14 -17.21 20.76
CA ILE A 399 -15.99 -17.87 20.12
C ILE A 399 -14.65 -17.38 20.65
N LYS A 400 -14.52 -16.06 20.90
CA LYS A 400 -13.29 -15.43 21.41
C LYS A 400 -12.87 -16.02 22.75
N ASN A 401 -13.82 -16.19 23.68
CA ASN A 401 -13.56 -16.76 25.00
C ASN A 401 -13.25 -18.27 24.90
N SER A 402 -13.97 -19.00 24.05
CA SER A 402 -13.68 -20.42 23.80
C SER A 402 -12.27 -20.64 23.24
N LEU A 403 -11.88 -19.84 22.23
CA LEU A 403 -10.53 -19.90 21.67
C LEU A 403 -9.48 -19.49 22.69
N PHE A 404 -9.72 -18.42 23.44
CA PHE A 404 -8.84 -17.97 24.53
C PHE A 404 -8.55 -19.09 25.52
N THR A 405 -9.57 -19.75 26.06
CA THR A 405 -9.39 -20.84 27.03
C THR A 405 -8.62 -22.03 26.44
N LYS A 406 -8.88 -22.39 25.18
CA LYS A 406 -8.14 -23.45 24.48
C LYS A 406 -6.66 -23.09 24.30
N ILE A 407 -6.37 -21.86 23.86
CA ILE A 407 -5.00 -21.36 23.65
C ILE A 407 -4.26 -21.32 24.99
N LYS A 408 -4.89 -20.75 26.02
CA LYS A 408 -4.34 -20.68 27.36
C LYS A 408 -3.97 -22.08 27.86
N ARG A 409 -4.89 -23.04 27.78
CA ARG A 409 -4.62 -24.45 28.15
C ARG A 409 -3.43 -25.03 27.39
N HIS A 410 -3.34 -24.83 26.07
CA HIS A 410 -2.22 -25.32 25.26
C HIS A 410 -0.87 -24.72 25.68
N ILE A 411 -0.86 -23.44 26.06
CA ILE A 411 0.34 -22.74 26.55
C ILE A 411 0.81 -23.35 27.87
N TYR A 412 -0.04 -23.46 28.89
CA TYR A 412 0.36 -24.01 30.20
C TYR A 412 0.63 -25.52 30.16
N SER A 413 0.02 -26.26 29.23
CA SER A 413 0.34 -27.68 29.01
C SER A 413 1.64 -27.89 28.24
N SER A 414 2.21 -26.84 27.65
CA SER A 414 3.47 -26.95 26.91
C SER A 414 4.63 -27.16 27.87
N THR A 415 5.61 -27.98 27.48
CA THR A 415 6.87 -28.14 28.22
C THR A 415 7.73 -26.88 28.19
N LYS A 416 7.43 -25.94 27.27
CA LYS A 416 8.16 -24.68 27.13
C LYS A 416 7.62 -23.63 28.09
N LYS A 417 8.46 -23.14 29.00
CA LYS A 417 8.13 -22.03 29.90
C LYS A 417 8.16 -20.71 29.13
N ILE A 418 6.99 -20.06 29.02
CA ILE A 418 6.82 -18.75 28.39
C ILE A 418 7.15 -17.65 29.40
N PHE A 419 7.94 -16.65 28.99
CA PHE A 419 8.41 -15.53 29.80
C PHE A 419 9.16 -15.97 31.06
N GLN A 420 10.06 -16.96 30.93
CA GLN A 420 10.84 -17.48 32.06
C GLN A 420 11.65 -16.38 32.77
N GLU A 421 12.15 -15.40 32.01
CA GLU A 421 12.84 -14.21 32.52
C GLU A 421 12.01 -13.35 33.50
N LEU A 422 10.68 -13.55 33.55
CA LEU A 422 9.79 -12.88 34.51
C LEU A 422 9.57 -13.70 35.79
N ASP A 423 10.23 -14.85 35.99
CA ASP A 423 10.03 -15.71 37.17
C ASP A 423 10.25 -14.91 38.46
N ASP A 424 11.42 -14.29 38.61
CA ASP A 424 11.78 -13.49 39.78
C ASP A 424 10.88 -12.28 39.97
N HIS A 425 10.49 -11.62 38.88
CA HIS A 425 9.59 -10.46 38.88
C HIS A 425 8.17 -10.80 39.36
N CYS A 426 7.75 -12.06 39.18
CA CYS A 426 6.42 -12.53 39.57
C CYS A 426 6.37 -13.18 40.97
N LEU A 427 7.51 -13.42 41.62
CA LEU A 427 7.57 -14.12 42.92
C LEU A 427 6.77 -13.44 44.04
N SER A 428 6.71 -12.10 44.05
CA SER A 428 5.99 -11.32 45.06
C SER A 428 4.52 -11.08 44.72
N GLN A 429 4.02 -11.65 43.62
CA GLN A 429 2.69 -11.41 43.09
C GLN A 429 1.74 -12.58 43.37
N ASN A 430 0.44 -12.36 43.17
CA ASN A 430 -0.57 -13.40 43.35
C ASN A 430 -0.37 -14.53 42.33
N LEU A 431 -0.37 -15.78 42.81
CA LEU A 431 -0.22 -17.02 42.03
C LEU A 431 -1.14 -17.12 40.80
N PHE A 432 -2.38 -16.63 40.89
CA PHE A 432 -3.38 -16.72 39.81
C PHE A 432 -3.59 -15.41 39.03
N ASN A 433 -2.89 -14.34 39.44
CA ASN A 433 -3.03 -13.02 38.85
C ASN A 433 -1.70 -12.27 38.90
N ASN A 434 -0.66 -12.88 38.35
CA ASN A 434 0.65 -12.26 38.19
C ASN A 434 0.76 -11.58 36.80
N HIS A 435 1.79 -10.75 36.65
CA HIS A 435 2.06 -10.02 35.42
C HIS A 435 2.26 -10.95 34.21
N ARG A 436 2.88 -12.12 34.40
CA ARG A 436 3.05 -13.11 33.32
C ARG A 436 1.71 -13.57 32.77
N ASP A 437 0.77 -13.96 33.64
CA ASP A 437 -0.55 -14.44 33.25
C ASP A 437 -1.37 -13.35 32.58
N GLN A 438 -1.29 -12.12 33.09
CA GLN A 438 -1.92 -10.95 32.47
C GLN A 438 -1.33 -10.66 31.09
N LEU A 439 -0.01 -10.74 30.94
CA LEU A 439 0.69 -10.48 29.68
C LEU A 439 0.32 -11.52 28.62
N ILE A 440 0.36 -12.81 28.98
CA ILE A 440 -0.07 -13.90 28.09
C ILE A 440 -1.53 -13.70 27.67
N ALA A 441 -2.42 -13.39 28.62
CA ALA A 441 -3.82 -13.16 28.31
C ALA A 441 -4.01 -11.99 27.33
N LEU A 442 -3.32 -10.88 27.56
CA LEU A 442 -3.40 -9.69 26.73
C LEU A 442 -2.92 -9.95 25.29
N ILE A 443 -1.79 -10.65 25.13
CA ILE A 443 -1.24 -11.05 23.82
C ILE A 443 -2.25 -11.93 23.06
N ILE A 444 -2.82 -12.95 23.71
CA ILE A 444 -3.81 -13.83 23.09
C ILE A 444 -5.02 -13.03 22.62
N TYR A 445 -5.56 -12.13 23.45
CA TYR A 445 -6.73 -11.34 23.10
C TYR A 445 -6.48 -10.44 21.90
N ILE A 446 -5.36 -9.71 21.88
CA ILE A 446 -5.01 -8.83 20.77
C ILE A 446 -4.82 -9.63 19.48
N TYR A 447 -4.15 -10.79 19.54
CA TYR A 447 -3.98 -11.66 18.38
C TYR A 447 -5.32 -12.17 17.84
N LEU A 448 -6.18 -12.67 18.73
CA LEU A 448 -7.52 -13.14 18.35
C LEU A 448 -8.37 -12.04 17.74
N ASP A 449 -8.31 -10.80 18.24
CA ASP A 449 -9.03 -9.67 17.65
C ASP A 449 -8.58 -9.41 16.21
N VAL A 450 -7.27 -9.39 15.96
CA VAL A 450 -6.73 -9.24 14.60
C VAL A 450 -7.24 -10.35 13.67
N ARG A 451 -7.22 -11.61 14.13
CA ARG A 451 -7.64 -12.76 13.32
C ARG A 451 -9.15 -12.84 13.10
N LEU A 452 -9.95 -12.54 14.12
CA LEU A 452 -11.42 -12.51 14.02
C LEU A 452 -11.87 -11.37 13.10
N HIS A 453 -11.27 -10.18 13.20
CA HIS A 453 -11.56 -9.08 12.28
C HIS A 453 -11.18 -9.43 10.84
N HIS A 454 -10.05 -10.09 10.63
CA HIS A 454 -9.65 -10.59 9.32
C HIS A 454 -10.71 -11.55 8.75
N ALA A 455 -11.09 -12.59 9.50
CA ALA A 455 -12.08 -13.57 9.08
C ALA A 455 -13.47 -12.97 8.84
N ALA A 456 -13.91 -12.04 9.68
CA ALA A 456 -15.19 -11.33 9.52
C ALA A 456 -15.19 -10.42 8.29
N LYS A 457 -14.04 -9.83 7.95
CA LYS A 457 -13.92 -9.05 6.74
C LYS A 457 -13.99 -9.93 5.50
N GLU A 458 -13.29 -11.05 5.51
CA GLU A 458 -13.30 -12.04 4.43
C GLU A 458 -14.72 -12.54 4.11
N SER A 459 -15.53 -12.83 5.13
CA SER A 459 -16.91 -13.30 4.94
C SER A 459 -17.83 -12.25 4.29
N ASN A 460 -17.60 -10.96 4.56
CA ASN A 460 -18.39 -9.86 3.98
C ASN A 460 -18.04 -9.55 2.52
N HIS A 461 -16.81 -9.82 2.08
CA HIS A 461 -16.36 -9.53 0.71
C HIS A 461 -16.95 -10.47 -0.35
N ASN A 462 -17.35 -11.69 0.02
CA ASN A 462 -17.93 -12.67 -0.91
C ASN A 462 -19.36 -12.32 -1.39
N LYS A 463 -20.00 -11.28 -0.85
CA LYS A 463 -21.27 -10.76 -1.37
C LYS A 463 -20.99 -9.84 -2.56
N ILE A 464 -21.08 -10.41 -3.76
CA ILE A 464 -20.94 -9.68 -5.04
C ILE A 464 -21.83 -8.44 -5.03
N LYS A 465 -21.23 -7.24 -5.05
CA LYS A 465 -21.98 -5.97 -5.26
C LYS A 465 -22.33 -5.82 -6.74
N LEU A 466 -23.32 -6.61 -7.20
CA LEU A 466 -23.93 -6.56 -8.55
C LEU A 466 -24.18 -5.12 -9.04
N ARG A 467 -24.52 -4.22 -8.10
CA ARG A 467 -24.74 -2.79 -8.34
C ARG A 467 -23.57 -2.08 -9.05
N GLN A 468 -22.31 -2.34 -8.67
CA GLN A 468 -21.16 -1.63 -9.27
C GLN A 468 -20.91 -2.02 -10.73
N LYS A 469 -21.18 -3.29 -11.09
CA LYS A 469 -21.04 -3.78 -12.47
C LYS A 469 -22.10 -3.16 -13.39
N LEU A 470 -23.33 -3.02 -12.90
CA LEU A 470 -24.44 -2.44 -13.65
C LEU A 470 -24.29 -0.92 -13.84
N THR A 471 -23.79 -0.18 -12.85
CA THR A 471 -23.59 1.27 -12.98
C THR A 471 -22.59 1.64 -14.10
N LYS A 472 -21.48 0.91 -14.23
CA LYS A 472 -20.51 1.16 -15.31
C LYS A 472 -21.07 0.82 -16.70
N LEU A 473 -21.81 -0.28 -16.84
CA LEU A 473 -22.45 -0.66 -18.11
C LEU A 473 -23.49 0.37 -18.58
N ILE A 474 -24.19 1.04 -17.65
CA ILE A 474 -25.16 2.08 -17.98
C ILE A 474 -24.44 3.38 -18.41
N LEU A 475 -23.32 3.73 -17.77
CA LEU A 475 -22.57 4.96 -18.08
C LEU A 475 -21.91 4.92 -19.48
N PHE A 476 -21.46 3.74 -19.91
CA PHE A 476 -20.73 3.56 -21.17
C PHE A 476 -21.56 2.87 -22.26
N ARG A 477 -22.90 2.82 -22.15
CA ARG A 477 -23.75 2.15 -23.15
C ARG A 477 -23.88 2.94 -24.46
N ASN A 478 -23.48 4.21 -24.45
CA ASN A 478 -23.62 5.16 -25.56
C ASN A 478 -22.26 5.76 -25.99
N GLU A 479 -21.14 5.16 -25.57
CA GLU A 479 -19.80 5.38 -26.11
C GLU A 479 -19.38 4.13 -26.90
#